data_AF-A0A261KKK9-F1
#
_entry.id   AF-A0A261KKK9-F1
#
_cell.length_a   1.000
_cell.length_b   1.000
_cell.length_c   1.000
_cell.angle_alpha   90.00
_cell.angle_beta   90.00
_cell.angle_gamma   90.00
#
_symmetry.space_group_name_H-M   'P 1'
#
loop_
_entity.id
_entity.type
_entity.pdbx_description
1 polymer ?
#
loop_
_entity_poly.entity_id
_entity_poly.type
_entity_poly.pdbx_seq_one_letter_code
_entity_poly.pdbx_strand_id
1 'polypeptide(L)'
;MQSIKGVFKDGLVHPSEPVSYPEDYPVIITFLDVPTSSKTEGLSEEKNKAEWDRLFSVIESCQMETGITDLANQHDYYLYGTPKHDD
;
A
#
# COMPACT_ATOMS: atom_id res chain seq x y z
N MET A 1 -3.33 27.05 5.81
CA MET A 1 -4.34 26.46 4.90
C MET A 1 -5.54 26.08 5.74
N GLN A 2 -6.72 26.63 5.46
CA GLN A 2 -7.96 26.24 6.13
C GLN A 2 -8.58 25.10 5.35
N SER A 3 -8.90 23.99 6.02
CA SER A 3 -9.63 22.86 5.43
C SER A 3 -11.07 22.93 5.90
N ILE A 4 -12.01 22.99 4.96
CA ILE A 4 -13.44 23.04 5.25
C ILE A 4 -14.04 21.68 4.91
N LYS A 5 -14.80 21.11 5.86
CA LYS A 5 -15.51 19.85 5.66
C LYS A 5 -16.88 20.14 5.02
N GLY A 6 -17.38 19.18 4.27
CA GLY A 6 -18.68 19.27 3.63
C GLY A 6 -19.19 17.92 3.18
N VAL A 7 -20.42 17.90 2.68
CA VAL A 7 -21.09 16.72 2.14
C VAL A 7 -21.23 16.88 0.63
N PHE A 8 -20.81 15.86 -0.12
CA PHE A 8 -21.03 15.80 -1.57
C PHE A 8 -22.40 15.20 -1.85
N LYS A 9 -23.30 15.95 -2.49
CA LYS A 9 -24.65 15.51 -2.83
C LYS A 9 -25.10 16.16 -4.13
N ASP A 10 -25.68 15.38 -5.04
CA ASP A 10 -26.23 15.85 -6.32
C ASP A 10 -25.22 16.64 -7.19
N GLY A 11 -23.94 16.26 -7.13
CA GLY A 11 -22.86 16.94 -7.87
C GLY A 11 -22.33 18.22 -7.22
N LEU A 12 -22.86 18.61 -6.05
CA LEU A 12 -22.50 19.82 -5.33
C LEU A 12 -21.89 19.49 -3.96
N VAL A 13 -20.81 20.20 -3.61
CA VAL A 13 -20.22 20.15 -2.27
C VAL A 13 -20.95 21.16 -1.40
N HIS A 14 -21.54 20.69 -0.31
CA HIS A 14 -22.22 21.51 0.69
C HIS A 14 -21.31 21.66 1.92
N PRO A 15 -20.66 22.81 2.13
CA PRO A 15 -19.85 23.05 3.32
C PRO A 15 -20.66 22.86 4.61
N SER A 16 -20.04 22.27 5.62
CA SER A 16 -20.64 22.10 6.94
C SER A 16 -20.67 23.41 7.74
N GLU A 17 -19.86 24.39 7.35
CA GLU A 17 -19.78 25.71 7.94
C GLU A 17 -19.89 26.77 6.82
N PRO A 18 -20.43 27.97 7.10
CA PRO A 18 -20.45 29.06 6.12
C PRO A 18 -19.05 29.43 5.64
N VAL A 19 -18.91 29.62 4.34
CA VAL A 19 -17.65 29.92 3.66
C VAL A 19 -17.81 31.24 2.92
N SER A 20 -16.96 32.22 3.22
CA SER A 20 -17.03 33.56 2.62
C SER A 20 -15.80 33.82 1.76
N TYR A 21 -15.88 33.50 0.47
CA TYR A 21 -14.87 33.78 -0.54
C TYR A 21 -15.53 34.38 -1.79
N PRO A 22 -14.77 35.12 -2.62
CA PRO A 22 -15.28 35.61 -3.91
C PRO A 22 -15.75 34.45 -4.82
N GLU A 23 -16.62 34.77 -5.76
CA GLU A 23 -16.91 33.86 -6.88
C GLU A 23 -15.60 33.54 -7.64
N ASP A 24 -15.54 32.33 -8.21
CA ASP A 24 -14.38 31.79 -8.93
C ASP A 24 -13.07 31.68 -8.10
N TYR A 25 -13.16 31.72 -6.78
CA TYR A 25 -11.99 31.48 -5.93
C TYR A 25 -11.48 30.03 -6.08
N PRO A 26 -10.20 29.82 -6.43
CA PRO A 26 -9.68 28.49 -6.70
C PRO A 26 -9.66 27.65 -5.42
N VAL A 27 -10.15 26.41 -5.51
CA VAL A 27 -10.20 25.47 -4.39
C VAL A 27 -9.62 24.11 -4.79
N ILE A 28 -9.11 23.39 -3.78
CA ILE A 28 -8.69 21.99 -3.90
C ILE A 28 -9.74 21.15 -3.18
N ILE A 29 -10.34 20.19 -3.89
CA ILE A 29 -11.33 19.27 -3.31
C ILE A 29 -10.63 17.95 -3.03
N THR A 30 -10.60 17.57 -1.75
CA THR A 30 -10.09 16.26 -1.32
C THR A 30 -11.26 15.42 -0.83
N PHE A 31 -11.53 14.31 -1.51
CA PHE A 31 -12.44 13.30 -1.00
C PHE A 31 -11.72 12.49 0.07
N LEU A 32 -12.25 12.54 1.29
CA LEU A 32 -11.80 11.64 2.33
C LEU A 32 -12.47 10.31 2.07
N ASP A 33 -11.67 9.29 1.75
CA ASP A 33 -12.11 7.91 1.90
C ASP A 33 -12.42 7.74 3.38
N VAL A 34 -13.70 7.86 3.74
CA VAL A 34 -14.16 7.25 4.96
C VAL A 34 -13.87 5.77 4.72
N PRO A 35 -13.12 5.10 5.60
CA PRO A 35 -13.18 3.65 5.65
C PRO A 35 -14.60 3.32 6.10
N THR A 36 -15.55 3.48 5.18
CA THR A 36 -16.63 2.53 5.06
C THR A 36 -15.92 1.22 5.22
N SER A 37 -16.30 0.44 6.23
CA SER A 37 -16.17 -1.01 6.10
C SER A 37 -17.06 -1.44 4.92
N SER A 38 -16.80 -0.91 3.72
CA SER A 38 -16.89 -1.70 2.53
C SER A 38 -16.06 -2.91 2.90
N LYS A 39 -16.72 -4.05 2.88
CA LYS A 39 -16.05 -5.31 2.67
C LYS A 39 -15.05 -5.08 1.51
N THR A 40 -13.81 -4.71 1.83
CA THR A 40 -12.74 -5.61 1.45
C THR A 40 -13.28 -6.92 1.98
N GLU A 41 -13.80 -7.78 1.11
CA GLU A 41 -13.85 -9.19 1.46
C GLU A 41 -12.41 -9.44 1.90
N GLY A 42 -12.18 -9.39 3.21
CA GLY A 42 -10.90 -9.74 3.78
C GLY A 42 -10.71 -11.10 3.18
N LEU A 43 -9.74 -11.22 2.28
CA LEU A 43 -9.28 -12.53 1.84
C LEU A 43 -9.11 -13.24 3.17
N SER A 44 -9.97 -14.23 3.44
CA SER A 44 -9.89 -14.92 4.72
C SER A 44 -8.44 -15.38 4.83
N GLU A 45 -7.87 -15.38 6.03
CA GLU A 45 -6.44 -15.70 6.19
C GLU A 45 -6.08 -17.01 5.45
N GLU A 46 -7.05 -17.93 5.36
CA GLU A 46 -6.97 -19.15 4.57
C GLU A 46 -6.87 -18.91 3.05
N LYS A 47 -7.68 -18.02 2.46
CA LYS A 47 -7.58 -17.64 1.04
C LYS A 47 -6.29 -16.90 0.74
N ASN A 48 -5.87 -15.97 1.61
CA ASN A 48 -4.61 -15.26 1.41
C ASN A 48 -3.42 -16.22 1.46
N LYS A 49 -3.41 -17.15 2.43
CA LYS A 49 -2.41 -18.21 2.52
C LYS A 49 -2.39 -19.11 1.28
N ALA A 50 -3.55 -19.53 0.79
CA ALA A 50 -3.63 -20.38 -0.41
C ALA A 50 -3.05 -19.70 -1.66
N GLU A 51 -3.22 -18.39 -1.83
CA GLU A 51 -2.62 -17.64 -2.94
C GLU A 51 -1.10 -17.52 -2.79
N TRP A 52 -0.59 -17.34 -1.56
CA TRP A 52 0.86 -17.39 -1.30
C TRP A 52 1.45 -18.77 -1.57
N ASP A 53 0.80 -19.84 -1.12
CA ASP A 53 1.24 -21.22 -1.35
C ASP A 53 1.32 -21.50 -2.87
N ARG A 54 0.33 -21.02 -3.64
CA ARG A 54 0.35 -21.11 -5.11
C ARG A 54 1.52 -20.35 -5.73
N LEU A 55 1.81 -19.14 -5.26
CA LEU A 55 2.95 -18.35 -5.73
C LEU A 55 4.28 -19.06 -5.48
N PHE A 56 4.48 -19.57 -4.25
CA PHE A 56 5.70 -20.31 -3.89
C PHE A 56 5.89 -21.58 -4.72
N SER A 57 4.80 -22.31 -5.01
CA SER A 57 4.85 -23.48 -5.89
C SER A 57 5.30 -23.12 -7.32
N VAL A 58 4.87 -21.97 -7.85
CA VAL A 58 5.32 -21.50 -9.17
C VAL A 58 6.81 -21.12 -9.12
N ILE A 59 7.24 -20.41 -8.08
CA ILE A 59 8.65 -20.02 -7.90
C ILE A 59 9.54 -21.27 -7.84
N GLU A 60 9.14 -22.27 -7.05
CA GLU A 60 9.85 -23.55 -6.93
C GLU A 60 9.92 -24.28 -8.28
N SER A 61 8.82 -24.31 -9.05
CA SER A 61 8.82 -24.93 -10.38
C SER A 61 9.68 -24.21 -11.42
N CYS A 62 9.89 -22.91 -11.23
CA CYS A 62 10.71 -22.06 -12.11
C CYS A 62 12.16 -21.97 -11.63
N GLN A 63 12.48 -22.49 -10.45
CA GLN A 63 13.83 -22.46 -9.91
C GLN A 63 14.73 -23.36 -10.76
N MET A 64 15.79 -22.76 -11.30
CA MET A 64 16.83 -23.47 -12.02
C MET A 64 18.04 -23.56 -11.09
N GLU A 65 18.57 -24.77 -10.89
CA GLU A 65 19.81 -24.96 -10.16
C GLU A 65 20.99 -24.50 -11.03
N THR A 66 21.47 -23.28 -10.77
CA THR A 66 22.54 -22.64 -11.53
C THR A 66 23.94 -22.97 -11.01
N GLY A 67 24.05 -23.68 -9.88
CA GLY A 67 25.31 -23.96 -9.19
C GLY A 67 25.95 -22.72 -8.52
N ILE A 68 25.26 -21.58 -8.54
CA ILE A 68 25.68 -20.36 -7.84
C ILE A 68 25.13 -20.44 -6.42
N THR A 69 26.01 -20.35 -5.43
CA THR A 69 25.64 -20.29 -4.01
C THR A 69 24.93 -18.98 -3.68
N ASP A 70 24.12 -18.98 -2.63
CA ASP A 70 23.46 -17.76 -2.17
C ASP A 70 24.49 -16.72 -1.71
N LEU A 71 24.55 -15.61 -2.43
CA LEU A 71 25.46 -14.49 -2.17
C LEU A 71 24.87 -13.49 -1.16
N ALA A 72 23.62 -13.67 -0.71
CA ALA A 72 23.00 -12.78 0.28
C ALA A 72 23.85 -12.66 1.56
N ASN A 73 24.44 -13.77 2.00
CA ASN A 73 25.33 -13.83 3.18
C ASN A 73 26.56 -12.88 3.05
N GLN A 74 26.98 -12.53 1.82
CA GLN A 74 28.09 -11.58 1.60
C GLN A 74 27.68 -10.13 1.86
N HIS A 75 26.38 -9.83 1.87
CA HIS A 75 25.83 -8.50 2.11
C HIS A 75 25.45 -8.25 3.56
N ASP A 76 25.37 -9.29 4.39
CA ASP A 76 25.03 -9.18 5.81
C ASP A 76 26.00 -8.29 6.60
N TYR A 77 27.28 -8.28 6.21
CA TYR A 77 28.27 -7.35 6.76
C TYR A 77 27.84 -5.89 6.61
N TYR A 78 27.31 -5.51 5.44
CA TYR A 78 26.90 -4.14 5.15
C TYR A 78 25.54 -3.78 5.73
N LEU A 79 24.64 -4.77 5.86
CA LEU A 79 23.28 -4.57 6.36
C LEU A 79 23.20 -4.61 7.88
N TYR A 80 23.97 -5.49 8.51
CA TYR A 80 23.83 -5.84 9.93
C TYR A 80 25.13 -5.70 10.73
N GLY A 81 26.26 -5.40 10.07
CA GLY A 81 27.55 -5.27 10.75
C GLY A 81 28.09 -6.60 11.29
N THR A 82 27.59 -7.73 10.79
CA THR A 82 28.13 -9.06 11.11
C THR A 82 29.55 -9.20 10.56
N PRO A 83 30.40 -10.09 11.11
CA PRO A 83 31.72 -10.35 10.55
C PRO A 83 31.64 -10.69 9.06
N LYS A 84 32.57 -10.14 8.27
CA LYS A 84 32.66 -10.47 6.84
C LYS A 84 33.00 -11.94 6.70
N HIS A 85 32.14 -12.70 6.04
CA HIS A 85 32.41 -14.08 5.69
C HIS A 85 33.15 -14.08 4.35
N ASP A 86 34.44 -14.41 4.38
CA ASP A 86 35.24 -14.65 3.19
C ASP A 86 35.17 -16.14 2.87
N ASP A 87 34.26 -16.51 1.96
CA ASP A 87 34.37 -17.77 1.20
C ASP A 87 35.17 -17.53 -0.09
#